data_AF-T1A2Q2-F1
#
_entry.id   AF-T1A2Q2-F1
#
_cell.length_a   1.000
_cell.length_b   1.000
_cell.length_c   1.000
_cell.angle_alpha   90.00
_cell.angle_beta   90.00
_cell.angle_gamma   90.00
#
_symmetry.space_group_name_H-M   'P 1'
#
loop_
_entity.id
_entity.type
_entity.pdbx_description
1 polymer ?
#
loop_
_entity_poly.entity_id
_entity_poly.type
_entity_poly.pdbx_seq_one_letter_code
_entity_poly.pdbx_strand_id
1 'polypeptide(L)'
;MSPRALRILVVPEEVDDAVDFPVSRRKLAEFVRRSEQFGEVEKKLEETQGELKNAREKIEDLKRKLERAKNSLTAVGADAKTAAAAGVPSSKTFFPRPRPSPDERRAPGGQPGHPGKTRERPVPNAPPVVLSLKTCPHCKTPLGDPCDSSSHPVIDLPESSLLIFLLTVHRYKCGGCGERVHAEIPEAFRGDFGPRVKTVVATL
;
A
#
# COMPACT_ATOMS: atom_id res chain seq x y z
N MET A 1 1.54 52.28 37.99
CA MET A 1 1.57 52.63 39.43
C MET A 1 2.85 53.41 39.71
N SER A 2 2.71 54.43 40.56
CA SER A 2 3.60 55.58 40.77
C SER A 2 5.03 55.27 41.24
N PRO A 3 5.98 56.20 41.01
CA PRO A 3 7.34 56.13 41.52
C PRO A 3 7.36 56.46 43.02
N ARG A 4 8.16 55.73 43.81
CA ARG A 4 8.55 56.19 45.15
C ARG A 4 9.93 55.64 45.54
N ALA A 5 10.88 56.58 45.52
CA ALA A 5 11.97 56.80 46.47
C ALA A 5 12.71 55.58 47.06
N LEU A 6 14.00 55.52 46.77
CA LEU A 6 15.01 55.23 47.79
C LEU A 6 16.22 56.13 47.54
N ARG A 7 16.28 57.19 48.36
CA ARG A 7 17.49 57.96 48.65
C ARG A 7 18.51 57.00 49.26
N ILE A 8 19.67 56.88 48.66
CA ILE A 8 20.89 56.52 49.39
C ILE A 8 21.83 57.69 49.26
N LEU A 9 21.93 58.44 50.36
CA LEU A 9 23.00 59.37 50.66
C LEU A 9 24.24 58.54 50.97
N VAL A 10 25.24 58.58 50.09
CA VAL A 10 26.63 58.39 50.50
C VAL A 10 27.45 59.44 49.75
N VAL A 11 27.82 60.47 50.51
CA VAL A 11 28.91 61.41 50.24
C VAL A 11 29.63 61.52 51.60
N PRO A 12 30.96 61.70 51.70
CA PRO A 12 31.97 61.85 50.65
C PRO A 12 33.14 60.85 50.83
N GLU A 13 34.07 60.82 49.89
CA GLU A 13 35.48 60.99 50.27
C GLU A 13 36.18 61.72 49.14
N GLU A 14 36.80 62.83 49.52
CA GLU A 14 37.57 63.73 48.67
C GLU A 14 38.60 62.91 47.88
N VAL A 15 38.54 62.97 46.56
CA VAL A 15 39.65 62.50 45.74
C VAL A 15 40.57 63.70 45.58
N ASP A 16 41.51 63.84 46.51
CA ASP A 16 42.67 64.70 46.33
C ASP A 16 43.32 64.38 44.98
N ASP A 17 43.44 65.38 44.12
CA ASP A 17 44.08 65.32 42.79
C ASP A 17 45.61 65.10 42.85
N ALA A 18 46.12 64.48 43.91
CA ALA A 18 47.54 64.29 44.17
C ALA A 18 47.85 62.92 44.80
N VAL A 19 47.51 61.84 44.10
CA VAL A 19 48.13 60.53 44.37
C VAL A 19 48.96 60.15 43.15
N ASP A 20 50.25 60.51 43.19
CA ASP A 20 51.27 60.05 42.25
C ASP A 20 51.44 58.54 42.42
N PHE A 21 50.62 57.76 41.72
CA PHE A 21 50.80 56.31 41.64
C PHE A 21 51.98 56.03 40.70
N PRO A 22 53.09 55.43 41.18
CA PRO A 22 54.25 55.16 40.34
C PRO A 22 53.97 53.95 39.45
N VAL A 23 53.17 54.14 38.40
CA VAL A 23 52.93 53.12 37.39
C VAL A 23 54.00 53.27 36.31
N SER A 24 54.88 52.28 36.21
CA SER A 24 55.93 52.30 35.17
C SER A 24 55.30 52.35 33.77
N ARG A 25 55.94 53.04 32.82
CA ARG A 25 55.46 53.12 31.42
C ARG A 25 55.14 51.74 30.81
N ARG A 26 55.85 50.69 31.25
CA ARG A 26 55.60 49.29 30.88
C ARG A 26 54.27 48.77 31.43
N LYS A 27 53.97 49.02 32.71
CA LYS A 27 52.68 48.67 33.33
C LYS A 27 51.52 49.43 32.68
N LEU A 28 51.73 50.70 32.32
CA LEU A 28 50.71 51.53 31.67
C LEU A 28 50.38 51.00 30.26
N ALA A 29 51.40 50.62 29.48
CA ALA A 29 51.21 49.95 28.20
C ALA A 29 50.52 48.57 28.34
N GLU A 30 50.80 47.84 29.41
CA GLU A 30 50.12 46.57 29.72
C GLU A 30 48.64 46.78 30.04
N PHE A 31 48.30 47.83 30.80
CA PHE A 31 46.91 48.21 31.08
C PHE A 31 46.14 48.58 29.80
N VAL A 32 46.75 49.35 28.89
CA VAL A 32 46.12 49.72 27.62
C VAL A 32 45.87 48.46 26.77
N ARG A 33 46.86 47.59 26.61
CA ARG A 33 46.67 46.30 25.90
C ARG A 33 45.58 45.44 26.53
N ARG A 34 45.51 45.42 27.86
CA ARG A 34 44.49 44.68 28.59
C ARG A 34 43.10 45.28 28.37
N SER A 35 42.97 46.60 28.30
CA SER A 35 41.72 47.28 27.98
C SER A 35 41.21 47.01 26.57
N GLU A 36 42.11 46.94 25.59
CA GLU A 36 41.78 46.54 24.21
C GLU A 36 41.30 45.09 24.16
N GLN A 37 42.00 44.18 24.86
CA GLN A 37 41.58 42.78 25.01
C GLN A 37 40.21 42.64 25.68
N PHE A 38 39.92 43.46 26.70
CA PHE A 38 38.60 43.48 27.33
C PHE A 38 37.51 43.88 26.33
N GLY A 39 37.75 44.91 25.51
CA GLY A 39 36.80 45.32 24.47
C GLY A 39 36.57 44.26 23.38
N GLU A 40 37.60 43.50 23.00
CA GLU A 40 37.44 42.36 22.09
C GLU A 40 36.65 41.20 22.70
N VAL A 41 36.85 40.93 24.00
CA VAL A 41 36.13 39.89 24.73
C VAL A 41 34.66 40.29 24.90
N GLU A 42 34.37 41.56 25.18
CA GLU A 42 33.01 42.09 25.26
C GLU A 42 32.25 41.92 23.94
N LYS A 43 32.88 42.23 22.80
CA LYS A 43 32.29 41.99 21.47
C LYS A 43 31.99 40.51 21.23
N LYS A 44 32.94 39.62 21.54
CA LYS A 44 32.73 38.16 21.43
C LYS A 44 31.62 37.66 22.36
N LEU A 45 31.48 38.27 23.54
CA LEU A 45 30.41 37.94 24.47
C LEU A 45 29.04 38.32 23.90
N GLU A 46 28.91 39.51 23.30
CA GLU A 46 27.66 39.93 22.64
C GLU A 46 27.31 39.03 21.44
N GLU A 47 28.30 38.70 20.60
CA GLU A 47 28.13 37.80 19.45
C GLU A 47 27.65 36.41 19.89
N THR A 48 28.35 35.79 20.84
CA THR A 48 27.99 34.46 21.37
C THR A 48 26.64 34.47 22.09
N GLN A 49 26.29 35.55 22.80
CA GLN A 49 24.96 35.71 23.38
C GLN A 49 23.87 35.80 22.31
N GLY A 50 24.13 36.48 21.18
CA GLY A 50 23.25 36.54 20.02
C GLY A 50 23.02 35.16 19.40
N GLU A 51 24.10 34.39 19.18
CA GLU A 51 24.01 33.02 18.67
C GLU A 51 23.23 32.10 19.60
N LEU A 52 23.47 32.18 20.91
CA LEU A 52 22.73 31.40 21.91
C LEU A 52 21.24 31.74 21.91
N LYS A 53 20.87 33.01 21.72
CA LYS A 53 19.47 33.42 21.60
C LYS A 53 18.82 32.80 20.35
N ASN A 54 19.47 32.91 19.19
CA ASN A 54 18.98 32.35 17.94
C ASN A 54 18.85 30.82 17.99
N ALA A 55 19.79 30.12 18.62
CA ALA A 55 19.74 28.68 18.81
C ALA A 55 18.58 28.26 19.72
N ARG A 56 18.33 29.01 20.81
CA ARG A 56 17.20 28.79 21.72
C ARG A 56 15.85 28.95 21.01
N GLU A 57 15.70 29.99 20.18
CA GLU A 57 14.48 30.21 19.39
C GLU A 57 14.21 29.05 18.42
N LYS A 58 15.24 28.57 17.71
CA LYS A 58 15.13 27.40 16.82
C LYS A 58 14.73 26.12 17.56
N ILE A 59 15.29 25.89 18.75
CA ILE A 59 14.93 24.73 19.58
C ILE A 59 13.45 24.78 19.97
N GLU A 60 12.95 25.94 20.38
CA GLU A 60 11.54 26.11 20.75
C GLU A 60 10.60 25.91 19.56
N ASP A 61 10.97 26.40 18.37
CA ASP A 61 10.19 26.17 17.15
C ASP A 61 10.16 24.70 16.72
N LEU A 62 11.30 24.00 16.81
CA LEU A 62 11.38 22.56 16.51
C LEU A 62 10.57 21.74 17.53
N LYS A 63 10.63 22.07 18.82
CA LYS A 63 9.76 21.46 19.84
C LYS A 63 8.29 21.66 19.52
N ARG A 64 7.88 22.87 19.12
CA ARG A 64 6.49 23.16 18.73
C ARG A 64 6.04 22.33 17.52
N LYS A 65 6.90 22.16 16.52
CA LYS A 65 6.64 21.30 15.36
C LYS A 65 6.51 19.84 15.75
N LEU A 66 7.38 19.34 16.64
CA LEU A 66 7.29 17.98 17.17
C LEU A 66 5.99 17.75 17.95
N GLU A 67 5.58 18.69 18.80
CA GLU A 67 4.31 18.56 19.53
C GLU A 67 3.10 18.57 18.60
N ARG A 68 3.09 19.42 17.56
CA ARG A 68 2.04 19.37 16.52
C ARG A 68 2.00 18.01 15.81
N ALA A 69 3.15 17.48 15.41
CA ALA A 69 3.26 16.18 14.77
C ALA A 69 2.78 15.05 15.70
N LYS A 70 3.20 15.05 16.97
CA LYS A 70 2.72 14.09 17.98
C LYS A 70 1.22 14.18 18.19
N ASN A 71 0.65 15.38 18.30
CA ASN A 71 -0.79 15.56 18.48
C ASN A 71 -1.60 15.10 17.26
N SER A 72 -1.07 15.29 16.05
CA SER A 72 -1.68 14.70 14.84
C SER A 72 -1.60 13.17 14.85
N LEU A 73 -0.54 12.61 15.43
CA LEU A 73 -0.37 11.17 15.56
C LEU A 73 -1.28 10.58 16.64
N THR A 74 -1.50 11.25 17.76
CA THR A 74 -2.43 10.78 18.81
C THR A 74 -3.89 10.88 18.39
N ALA A 75 -4.25 11.86 17.56
CA ALA A 75 -5.57 11.93 16.93
C ALA A 75 -5.85 10.75 15.96
N VAL A 76 -4.80 10.15 15.39
CA VAL A 76 -4.87 8.99 14.48
C VAL A 76 -4.51 7.67 15.19
N GLY A 77 -3.87 7.75 16.35
CA GLY A 77 -3.14 6.67 17.00
C GLY A 77 -3.73 6.22 18.33
N ALA A 78 -5.06 6.04 18.38
CA ALA A 78 -5.65 5.19 19.40
C ALA A 78 -5.44 3.72 18.99
N ASP A 79 -4.39 3.11 19.55
CA ASP A 79 -4.05 1.69 19.62
C ASP A 79 -4.29 0.85 18.36
N ALA A 80 -3.23 0.25 17.80
CA ALA A 80 -3.34 -0.70 16.68
C ALA A 80 -4.35 -1.85 16.91
N LYS A 81 -4.75 -2.12 18.16
CA LYS A 81 -5.82 -3.07 18.52
C LYS A 81 -7.22 -2.45 18.51
N THR A 82 -7.36 -1.18 18.88
CA THR A 82 -8.64 -0.45 18.92
C THR A 82 -8.99 0.14 17.54
N ALA A 83 -7.99 0.58 16.78
CA ALA A 83 -8.16 1.03 15.39
C ALA A 83 -8.72 -0.06 14.45
N ALA A 84 -8.45 -1.34 14.73
CA ALA A 84 -9.03 -2.45 13.99
C ALA A 84 -10.45 -2.83 14.43
N ALA A 85 -10.88 -2.39 15.62
CA ALA A 85 -12.14 -2.79 16.26
C ALA A 85 -13.19 -1.67 16.31
N ALA A 86 -12.79 -0.40 16.15
CA ALA A 86 -13.71 0.72 16.10
C ALA A 86 -14.62 0.59 14.85
N GLY A 87 -15.88 0.21 15.07
CA GLY A 87 -16.87 -0.01 14.02
C GLY A 87 -17.16 -1.48 13.68
N VAL A 88 -16.53 -2.44 14.35
CA VAL A 88 -16.79 -3.87 14.16
C VAL A 88 -17.69 -4.37 15.31
N PRO A 89 -18.94 -4.81 15.04
CA PRO A 89 -19.82 -5.39 16.05
C PRO A 89 -19.15 -6.54 16.80
N SER A 90 -19.47 -6.74 18.08
CA SER A 90 -18.91 -7.85 18.89
C SER A 90 -19.16 -9.24 18.29
N SER A 91 -20.16 -9.42 17.41
CA SER A 91 -20.37 -10.65 16.65
C SER A 91 -19.30 -10.93 15.58
N LYS A 92 -18.50 -9.93 15.23
CA LYS A 92 -17.40 -9.97 14.24
C LYS A 92 -16.01 -9.88 14.88
N THR A 93 -15.91 -9.73 16.21
CA THR A 93 -14.63 -9.86 16.91
C THR A 93 -14.25 -11.34 16.94
N PHE A 94 -13.40 -11.74 16.00
CA PHE A 94 -12.91 -13.10 15.89
C PHE A 94 -11.83 -13.32 16.96
N PHE A 95 -12.23 -13.80 18.15
CA PHE A 95 -11.26 -14.35 19.09
C PHE A 95 -10.77 -15.67 18.50
N PRO A 96 -9.47 -15.83 18.19
CA PRO A 96 -8.96 -17.10 17.73
C PRO A 96 -9.19 -18.14 18.82
N ARG A 97 -10.10 -19.09 18.57
CA ARG A 97 -10.28 -20.24 19.45
C ARG A 97 -9.03 -21.13 19.32
N PRO A 98 -8.51 -21.68 20.43
CA PRO A 98 -7.45 -22.67 20.36
C PRO A 98 -7.90 -23.84 19.47
N ARG A 99 -7.01 -24.33 18.62
CA ARG A 99 -7.33 -25.48 17.76
C ARG A 99 -7.53 -26.71 18.66
N PRO A 100 -8.58 -27.51 18.44
CA PRO A 100 -8.78 -28.75 19.19
C PRO A 100 -7.56 -29.67 19.03
N SER A 101 -7.30 -30.45 20.08
CA SER A 101 -6.23 -31.45 20.08
C SER A 101 -6.44 -32.44 18.91
N PRO A 102 -5.39 -33.12 18.42
CA PRO A 102 -5.54 -34.13 17.37
C PRO A 102 -6.62 -35.18 17.67
N ASP A 103 -6.80 -35.56 18.94
CA ASP A 103 -7.81 -36.52 19.39
C ASP A 103 -9.24 -35.95 19.35
N GLU A 104 -9.39 -34.64 19.47
CA GLU A 104 -10.67 -33.93 19.38
C GLU A 104 -11.05 -33.54 17.94
N ARG A 105 -10.13 -33.73 16.97
CA ARG A 105 -10.40 -33.39 15.57
C ARG A 105 -11.25 -34.48 14.93
N ARG A 106 -12.41 -34.08 14.42
CA ARG A 106 -13.23 -34.95 13.57
C ARG A 106 -12.47 -35.31 12.30
N ALA A 107 -12.57 -36.58 11.89
CA ALA A 107 -12.02 -37.04 10.63
C ALA A 107 -12.61 -36.21 9.46
N PRO A 108 -11.81 -35.89 8.43
CA PRO A 108 -12.29 -35.21 7.25
C PRO A 108 -13.32 -36.08 6.51
N GLY A 109 -14.48 -35.51 6.20
CA GLY A 109 -15.56 -36.22 5.52
C GLY A 109 -16.94 -35.74 5.96
N GLY A 110 -17.97 -36.39 5.42
CA GLY A 110 -19.34 -36.22 5.92
C GLY A 110 -19.46 -36.65 7.38
N GLN A 111 -20.51 -36.20 8.05
CA GLN A 111 -20.83 -36.72 9.38
C GLN A 111 -21.01 -38.26 9.33
N PRO A 112 -20.64 -39.00 10.40
CA PRO A 112 -20.89 -40.43 10.47
C PRO A 112 -22.35 -40.75 10.14
N GLY A 113 -22.59 -41.69 9.24
CA GLY A 113 -23.94 -42.05 8.75
C GLY A 113 -24.41 -41.30 7.50
N HIS A 114 -23.65 -40.31 7.00
CA HIS A 114 -23.98 -39.62 5.75
C HIS A 114 -23.10 -40.12 4.60
N PRO A 115 -23.64 -40.92 3.66
CA PRO A 115 -22.90 -41.30 2.47
C PRO A 115 -22.61 -40.07 1.61
N GLY A 116 -21.38 -39.98 1.10
CA GLY A 116 -20.98 -38.89 0.21
C GLY A 116 -21.74 -38.94 -1.11
N LYS A 117 -22.35 -37.81 -1.50
CA LYS A 117 -22.98 -37.62 -2.82
C LYS A 117 -22.01 -36.91 -3.77
N THR A 118 -20.84 -37.48 -3.96
CA THR A 118 -19.87 -36.93 -4.92
C THR A 118 -20.38 -37.18 -6.34
N ARG A 119 -20.20 -36.22 -7.24
CA ARG A 119 -20.49 -36.40 -8.66
C ARG A 119 -19.71 -37.60 -9.20
N GLU A 120 -20.41 -38.49 -9.89
CA GLU A 120 -19.78 -39.62 -10.58
C GLU A 120 -18.77 -39.13 -11.63
N ARG A 121 -17.64 -39.83 -11.74
CA ARG A 121 -16.64 -39.49 -12.77
C ARG A 121 -17.20 -39.85 -14.15
N PRO A 122 -17.12 -38.94 -15.14
CA PRO A 122 -17.60 -39.21 -16.48
C PRO A 122 -16.75 -40.30 -17.16
N VAL A 123 -17.38 -41.09 -18.03
CA VAL A 123 -16.72 -42.09 -18.87
C VAL A 123 -16.12 -41.39 -20.10
N PRO A 124 -14.81 -41.52 -20.38
CA PRO A 124 -14.20 -40.94 -21.58
C PRO A 124 -14.83 -41.49 -22.86
N ASN A 125 -15.16 -40.61 -23.80
CA ASN A 125 -15.74 -40.93 -25.11
C ASN A 125 -14.87 -40.47 -26.30
N ALA A 126 -13.67 -39.97 -26.03
CA ALA A 126 -12.71 -39.50 -27.03
C ALA A 126 -11.33 -40.17 -26.79
N PRO A 127 -10.43 -40.18 -27.79
CA PRO A 127 -9.07 -40.69 -27.63
C PRO A 127 -8.31 -39.97 -26.49
N PRO A 128 -7.47 -40.67 -25.72
CA PRO A 128 -6.72 -40.06 -24.65
C PRO A 128 -5.63 -39.12 -25.20
N VAL A 129 -5.51 -37.94 -24.59
CA VAL A 129 -4.37 -37.05 -24.82
C VAL A 129 -3.29 -37.39 -23.79
N VAL A 130 -2.14 -37.89 -24.27
CA VAL A 130 -0.99 -38.25 -23.43
C VAL A 130 0.07 -37.16 -23.53
N LEU A 131 0.44 -36.57 -22.39
CA LEU A 131 1.51 -35.59 -22.29
C LEU A 131 2.77 -36.28 -21.78
N SER A 132 3.86 -36.19 -22.54
CA SER A 132 5.15 -36.78 -22.19
C SER A 132 6.31 -35.81 -22.45
N LEU A 133 7.42 -36.01 -21.74
CA LEU A 133 8.64 -35.22 -21.89
C LEU A 133 9.72 -36.09 -22.51
N LYS A 134 10.45 -35.53 -23.50
CA LYS A 134 11.59 -36.20 -24.13
C LYS A 134 12.92 -35.95 -23.39
N THR A 135 13.00 -34.85 -22.66
CA THR A 135 14.22 -34.41 -21.97
C THR A 135 13.85 -33.81 -20.63
N CYS A 136 14.71 -33.99 -19.63
CA CYS A 136 14.55 -33.37 -18.33
C CYS A 136 14.62 -31.83 -18.46
N PRO A 137 13.62 -31.07 -18.00
CA PRO A 137 13.64 -29.61 -18.10
C PRO A 137 14.76 -28.96 -17.26
N HIS A 138 15.33 -29.69 -16.29
CA HIS A 138 16.38 -29.18 -15.40
C HIS A 138 17.79 -29.42 -15.93
N CYS A 139 18.11 -30.65 -16.31
CA CYS A 139 19.47 -31.04 -16.73
C CYS A 139 19.60 -31.35 -18.22
N LYS A 140 18.51 -31.31 -18.98
CA LYS A 140 18.43 -31.61 -20.43
C LYS A 140 18.78 -33.04 -20.83
N THR A 141 19.06 -33.93 -19.88
CA THR A 141 19.26 -35.37 -20.13
C THR A 141 18.03 -35.96 -20.81
N PRO A 142 18.20 -36.79 -21.87
CA PRO A 142 17.09 -37.47 -22.51
C PRO A 142 16.37 -38.40 -21.52
N LEU A 143 15.05 -38.37 -21.55
CA LEU A 143 14.19 -39.23 -20.72
C LEU A 143 13.83 -40.48 -21.52
N GLY A 144 13.79 -41.63 -20.82
CA GLY A 144 13.29 -42.90 -21.34
C GLY A 144 11.80 -43.09 -21.04
N ASP A 145 11.39 -44.33 -20.80
CA ASP A 145 10.00 -44.65 -20.48
C ASP A 145 9.54 -44.01 -19.17
N PRO A 146 8.27 -43.57 -19.07
CA PRO A 146 7.71 -43.01 -17.84
C PRO A 146 7.74 -44.02 -16.69
N CYS A 147 8.15 -43.58 -15.49
CA CYS A 147 8.13 -44.43 -14.30
C CYS A 147 6.72 -44.64 -13.75
N ASP A 148 5.85 -43.62 -13.83
CA ASP A 148 4.48 -43.63 -13.31
C ASP A 148 3.56 -42.77 -14.20
N SER A 149 2.23 -42.95 -14.05
CA SER A 149 1.23 -42.11 -14.73
C SER A 149 0.01 -41.83 -13.84
N SER A 150 -0.62 -40.68 -14.05
CA SER A 150 -1.89 -40.29 -13.43
C SER A 150 -2.84 -39.83 -14.51
N SER A 151 -4.08 -40.30 -14.46
CA SER A 151 -5.12 -39.96 -15.43
C SER A 151 -6.40 -39.48 -14.75
N HIS A 152 -7.07 -38.52 -15.36
CA HIS A 152 -8.38 -38.04 -14.97
C HIS A 152 -9.16 -37.63 -16.22
N PRO A 153 -10.49 -37.84 -16.25
CA PRO A 153 -11.29 -37.42 -17.39
C PRO A 153 -11.44 -35.90 -17.40
N VAL A 154 -11.27 -35.30 -18.57
CA VAL A 154 -11.52 -33.88 -18.82
C VAL A 154 -12.74 -33.79 -19.73
N ILE A 155 -13.73 -32.99 -19.33
CA ILE A 155 -14.88 -32.67 -20.16
C ILE A 155 -14.56 -31.36 -20.88
N ASP A 156 -14.49 -31.41 -22.20
CA ASP A 156 -14.29 -30.23 -23.04
C ASP A 156 -15.22 -30.26 -24.26
N LEU A 157 -15.37 -29.11 -24.90
CA LEU A 157 -16.06 -29.00 -26.19
C LEU A 157 -15.12 -29.48 -27.30
N PRO A 158 -15.65 -30.12 -28.36
CA PRO A 158 -14.85 -30.43 -29.54
C PRO A 158 -14.33 -29.13 -30.18
N GLU A 159 -13.21 -29.20 -30.88
CA GLU A 159 -12.69 -28.08 -31.65
C GLU A 159 -13.78 -27.52 -32.58
N SER A 160 -14.17 -26.27 -32.36
CA SER A 160 -15.22 -25.63 -33.15
C SER A 160 -14.62 -24.89 -34.34
N SER A 161 -15.04 -25.23 -35.55
CA SER A 161 -14.75 -24.47 -36.76
C SER A 161 -15.92 -23.54 -37.13
N LEU A 162 -15.60 -22.37 -37.69
CA LEU A 162 -16.62 -21.48 -38.23
C LEU A 162 -17.24 -22.08 -39.49
N LEU A 163 -18.55 -22.27 -39.48
CA LEU A 163 -19.32 -22.64 -40.66
C LEU A 163 -19.75 -21.37 -41.40
N ILE A 164 -19.10 -21.07 -42.52
CA ILE A 164 -19.45 -19.94 -43.40
C ILE A 164 -20.20 -20.51 -44.61
N PHE A 165 -21.43 -20.06 -44.84
CA PHE A 165 -22.26 -20.53 -45.96
C PHE A 165 -23.05 -19.37 -46.57
N LEU A 166 -23.40 -19.51 -47.85
CA LEU A 166 -24.24 -18.56 -48.56
C LEU A 166 -25.71 -18.94 -48.40
N LEU A 167 -26.50 -18.07 -47.76
CA LEU A 167 -27.94 -18.23 -47.71
C LEU A 167 -28.57 -17.75 -49.03
N THR A 168 -28.96 -18.69 -49.89
CA THR A 168 -29.60 -18.38 -51.18
C THR A 168 -31.12 -18.45 -51.05
N VAL A 169 -31.81 -17.34 -51.36
CA VAL A 169 -33.27 -17.29 -51.38
C VAL A 169 -33.74 -17.13 -52.82
N HIS A 170 -34.24 -18.22 -53.40
CA HIS A 170 -34.80 -18.18 -54.75
C HIS A 170 -36.14 -17.46 -54.76
N ARG A 171 -36.34 -16.64 -55.80
CA ARG A 171 -37.58 -15.92 -56.07
C ARG A 171 -38.23 -16.52 -57.30
N TYR A 172 -39.50 -16.86 -57.21
CA TYR A 172 -40.27 -17.48 -58.27
C TYR A 172 -41.37 -16.53 -58.71
N LYS A 173 -41.78 -16.63 -59.98
CA LYS A 173 -43.00 -16.00 -60.46
C LYS A 173 -44.09 -17.05 -60.50
N CYS A 174 -45.19 -16.84 -59.79
CA CYS A 174 -46.32 -17.77 -59.77
C CYS A 174 -46.95 -17.83 -61.17
N GLY A 175 -47.11 -19.03 -61.73
CA GLY A 175 -47.71 -19.21 -63.05
C GLY A 175 -49.22 -18.92 -63.11
N GLY A 176 -49.91 -18.95 -61.96
CA GLY A 176 -51.35 -18.68 -61.86
C GLY A 176 -51.67 -17.19 -61.74
N CYS A 177 -51.18 -16.54 -60.68
CA CYS A 177 -51.48 -15.13 -60.40
C CYS A 177 -50.40 -14.14 -60.93
N GLY A 178 -49.23 -14.62 -61.34
CA GLY A 178 -48.14 -13.79 -61.85
C GLY A 178 -47.29 -13.07 -60.78
N GLU A 179 -47.63 -13.20 -59.50
CA GLU A 179 -46.89 -12.57 -58.40
C GLU A 179 -45.50 -13.19 -58.17
N ARG A 180 -44.58 -12.39 -57.62
CA ARG A 180 -43.26 -12.87 -57.21
C ARG A 180 -43.31 -13.37 -55.77
N VAL A 181 -43.02 -14.65 -55.58
CA VAL A 181 -43.02 -15.32 -54.28
C VAL A 181 -41.63 -15.83 -53.94
N HIS A 182 -41.33 -15.92 -52.66
CA HIS A 182 -40.08 -16.45 -52.14
C HIS A 182 -40.30 -17.02 -50.74
N ALA A 183 -39.40 -17.89 -50.30
CA ALA A 183 -39.42 -18.39 -48.94
C ALA A 183 -39.12 -17.26 -47.94
N GLU A 184 -39.81 -17.28 -46.80
CA GLU A 184 -39.51 -16.39 -45.69
C GLU A 184 -38.15 -16.73 -45.09
N ILE A 185 -37.37 -15.70 -44.76
CA ILE A 185 -36.08 -15.87 -44.10
C ILE A 185 -36.33 -15.99 -42.59
N PRO A 186 -35.93 -17.10 -41.94
CA PRO A 186 -36.08 -17.21 -40.49
C PRO A 186 -35.28 -16.13 -39.76
N GLU A 187 -35.83 -15.59 -38.67
CA GLU A 187 -35.23 -14.50 -37.89
C GLU A 187 -33.78 -14.77 -37.47
N ALA A 188 -33.51 -16.03 -37.11
CA ALA A 188 -32.20 -16.54 -36.76
C ALA A 188 -31.10 -16.22 -37.80
N PHE A 189 -31.46 -16.16 -39.08
CA PHE A 189 -30.54 -15.95 -40.21
C PHE A 189 -30.59 -14.54 -40.79
N ARG A 190 -31.26 -13.57 -40.14
CA ARG A 190 -31.20 -12.17 -40.58
C ARG A 190 -29.84 -11.53 -40.28
N GLY A 191 -29.28 -10.78 -41.22
CA GLY A 191 -27.95 -10.15 -41.09
C GLY A 191 -26.79 -11.13 -41.34
N ASP A 192 -25.57 -10.70 -41.03
CA ASP A 192 -24.34 -11.41 -41.46
C ASP A 192 -23.92 -12.56 -40.54
N PHE A 193 -24.43 -12.60 -39.32
CA PHE A 193 -24.06 -13.60 -38.32
C PHE A 193 -25.15 -14.67 -38.15
N GLY A 194 -24.73 -15.94 -38.21
CA GLY A 194 -25.62 -17.07 -37.93
C GLY A 194 -26.05 -17.14 -36.46
N PRO A 195 -27.09 -17.93 -36.14
CA PRO A 195 -27.67 -17.99 -34.80
C PRO A 195 -26.67 -18.40 -33.72
N ARG A 196 -25.80 -19.39 -34.00
CA ARG A 196 -24.81 -19.88 -33.02
C ARG A 196 -23.81 -18.80 -32.62
N VAL A 197 -23.31 -18.01 -33.58
CA VAL A 197 -22.37 -16.92 -33.33
C VAL A 197 -23.04 -15.82 -32.51
N LYS A 198 -24.26 -15.43 -32.90
CA LYS A 198 -25.05 -14.44 -32.15
C LYS A 198 -25.25 -14.85 -30.70
N THR A 199 -25.58 -16.12 -30.43
CA THR A 199 -25.74 -16.61 -29.06
C THR A 199 -24.46 -16.47 -28.25
N VAL A 200 -23.32 -16.89 -28.79
CA VAL A 200 -22.03 -16.80 -28.09
C VAL A 200 -21.72 -15.34 -27.73
N VAL A 201 -21.83 -14.42 -28.69
CA VAL A 201 -21.59 -12.99 -28.46
C VAL A 201 -22.53 -12.41 -27.41
N ALA A 202 -23.80 -12.81 -27.39
CA ALA A 202 -24.77 -12.31 -26.40
C ALA A 202 -24.52 -12.84 -24.97
N THR A 203 -23.81 -13.96 -24.83
CA THR A 203 -23.53 -14.59 -23.53
C THR A 203 -22.15 -14.24 -22.95
N LEU A 204 -21.29 -13.59 -23.74
CA LEU A 204 -19.98 -13.09 -23.30
C LEU A 204 -20.11 -11.68 -22.71
#